data_AF-A0A2V8MXY4-F1
#
_entry.id   AF-A0A2V8MXY4-F1
#
_cell.length_a   1.000
_cell.length_b   1.000
_cell.length_c   1.000
_cell.angle_alpha   90.00
_cell.angle_beta   90.00
_cell.angle_gamma   90.00
#
_symmetry.space_group_name_H-M   'P 1'
#
loop_
_entity.id
_entity.type
_entity.pdbx_description
1 polymer ?
#
loop_
_entity_poly.entity_id
_entity_poly.type
_entity_poly.pdbx_seq_one_letter_code
_entity_poly.pdbx_strand_id
1 'polypeptide(L)'
;MHIQLTLLLLLAMVSTPAPQCKANLPLAGPCFVVHGRMRAYNGNPTFRIWRIGTDRLLGVTGAQPGEDPIMPDNLGCDFDHDVYADFEVCPFTAERPGVMQRVCVVSAEKRVIVQRTEDKVTAGEKR
;
A
#
# COMPACT_ATOMS: atom_id res chain seq x y z
N MET A 1 -2.19 12.04 62.33
CA MET A 1 -2.01 10.72 61.69
C MET A 1 -1.92 10.99 60.19
N HIS A 2 -0.73 10.87 59.61
CA HIS A 2 -0.41 11.37 58.28
C HIS A 2 -0.94 10.45 57.17
N ILE A 3 -1.55 11.06 56.16
CA ILE A 3 -2.01 10.46 54.90
C ILE A 3 -0.78 10.28 54.01
N GLN A 4 -0.51 9.05 53.54
CA GLN A 4 0.34 8.86 52.36
C GLN A 4 -0.44 8.09 51.31
N LEU A 5 -0.82 8.82 50.26
CA LEU A 5 -1.42 8.29 49.05
C LEU A 5 -0.27 8.07 48.05
N THR A 6 0.19 6.83 47.91
CA THR A 6 1.19 6.45 46.92
C THR A 6 0.56 6.44 45.53
N LEU A 7 0.92 7.44 44.72
CA LEU A 7 0.57 7.52 43.31
C LEU A 7 1.52 6.62 42.50
N LEU A 8 1.06 5.42 42.11
CA LEU A 8 1.77 4.60 41.13
C LEU A 8 1.55 5.19 39.72
N LEU A 9 2.60 5.76 39.14
CA LEU A 9 2.63 6.16 37.73
C LEU A 9 2.80 4.90 36.86
N LEU A 10 1.70 4.42 36.28
CA LEU A 10 1.72 3.37 35.25
C LEU A 10 2.10 4.02 33.90
N LEU A 11 3.36 3.88 33.48
CA LEU A 11 3.73 4.11 32.09
C LEU A 11 3.19 2.95 31.25
N ALA A 12 2.05 3.15 30.59
CA ALA A 12 1.58 2.23 29.56
C ALA A 12 2.54 2.30 28.37
N MET A 13 3.26 1.22 28.09
CA MET A 13 3.99 1.08 26.83
C MET A 13 2.95 0.96 25.71
N VAL A 14 2.73 2.03 24.95
CA VAL A 14 1.95 2.00 23.72
C VAL A 14 2.77 1.24 22.69
N SER A 15 2.56 -0.07 22.60
CA SER A 15 3.10 -0.88 21.51
C SER A 15 2.28 -0.53 20.26
N THR A 16 2.83 0.33 19.41
CA THR A 16 2.25 0.56 18.09
C THR A 16 2.43 -0.73 17.29
N PRO A 17 1.35 -1.36 16.80
CA PRO A 17 1.49 -2.56 15.99
C PRO A 17 2.37 -2.22 14.79
N ALA A 18 3.43 -3.01 14.58
CA ALA A 18 4.27 -2.84 13.42
C ALA A 18 3.39 -2.87 12.15
N PRO A 19 3.71 -2.08 11.11
CA PRO A 19 3.01 -2.17 9.84
C PRO A 19 2.98 -3.62 9.41
N GLN A 20 1.78 -4.19 9.22
CA GLN A 20 1.56 -5.63 9.02
C GLN A 20 2.47 -6.19 7.90
N CYS A 21 2.83 -5.36 6.92
CA CYS A 21 3.85 -5.64 5.91
C CYS A 21 5.17 -6.24 6.40
N LYS A 22 5.71 -5.71 7.51
CA LYS A 22 7.04 -6.06 8.04
C LYS A 22 6.96 -7.13 9.14
N ALA A 23 5.76 -7.54 9.53
CA ALA A 23 5.55 -8.43 10.67
C ALA A 23 5.57 -9.91 10.25
N ASN A 24 6.73 -10.58 10.40
CA ASN A 24 6.88 -12.04 10.25
C ASN A 24 6.33 -12.64 8.93
N LEU A 25 6.18 -11.84 7.88
CA LEU A 25 5.73 -12.29 6.56
C LEU A 25 6.92 -12.69 5.69
N PRO A 26 6.78 -13.72 4.83
CA PRO A 26 7.83 -14.11 3.90
C PRO A 26 7.95 -13.05 2.78
N LEU A 27 8.98 -12.21 2.87
CA LEU A 27 9.32 -11.22 1.85
C LEU A 27 10.32 -11.80 0.84
N ALA A 28 10.16 -11.46 -0.43
CA ALA A 28 11.05 -11.85 -1.52
C ALA A 28 12.30 -10.95 -1.64
N GLY A 29 12.41 -9.91 -0.80
CA GLY A 29 13.50 -8.94 -0.81
C GLY A 29 13.26 -7.80 0.18
N PRO A 30 14.18 -6.82 0.27
CA PRO A 30 13.99 -5.64 1.10
C PRO A 30 12.80 -4.82 0.60
N CYS A 31 12.17 -4.08 1.53
CA CYS A 31 11.19 -3.07 1.17
C CYS A 31 11.88 -1.92 0.41
N PHE A 32 11.15 -1.26 -0.47
CA PHE A 32 11.68 -0.18 -1.31
C PHE A 32 10.63 0.92 -1.52
N VAL A 33 11.09 2.12 -1.85
CA VAL A 33 10.22 3.26 -2.14
C VAL A 33 9.96 3.35 -3.63
N VAL A 34 8.70 3.61 -4.00
CA VAL A 34 8.27 3.87 -5.37
C VAL A 34 7.45 5.15 -5.42
N HIS A 35 7.86 6.08 -6.28
CA HIS A 35 6.97 7.15 -6.72
C HIS A 35 5.95 6.59 -7.71
N GLY A 36 4.66 6.63 -7.37
CA GLY A 36 3.66 5.90 -8.12
C GLY A 36 2.26 6.49 -8.09
N ARG A 37 1.39 5.84 -8.86
CA ARG A 37 -0.06 6.06 -8.86
C ARG A 37 -0.77 4.78 -8.46
N MET A 38 -1.41 4.78 -7.30
CA MET A 38 -2.35 3.74 -6.90
C MET A 38 -3.73 4.02 -7.50
N ARG A 39 -4.37 2.97 -8.02
CA ARG A 39 -5.75 2.99 -8.54
C ARG A 39 -6.46 1.68 -8.20
N ALA A 40 -7.78 1.74 -8.01
CA ALA A 40 -8.64 0.56 -7.95
C ALA A 40 -8.98 0.02 -9.35
N TYR A 41 -8.86 -1.28 -9.55
CA TYR A 41 -9.17 -2.02 -10.77
C TYR A 41 -10.13 -3.17 -10.46
N ASN A 42 -10.86 -3.62 -11.48
CA ASN A 42 -11.61 -4.86 -11.37
C ASN A 42 -10.66 -6.07 -11.27
N GLY A 43 -11.03 -7.01 -10.39
CA GLY A 43 -10.30 -8.25 -10.14
C GLY A 43 -9.36 -8.17 -8.93
N ASN A 44 -8.66 -9.27 -8.66
CA ASN A 44 -7.68 -9.37 -7.58
C ASN A 44 -6.26 -9.32 -8.19
N PRO A 45 -5.37 -8.43 -7.73
CA PRO A 45 -5.57 -7.41 -6.69
C PRO A 45 -6.36 -6.19 -7.17
N THR A 46 -7.22 -5.66 -6.29
CA THR A 46 -8.05 -4.47 -6.54
C THR A 46 -7.16 -3.24 -6.68
N PHE A 47 -6.31 -2.98 -5.67
CA PHE A 47 -5.41 -1.84 -5.70
C PHE A 47 -4.11 -2.20 -6.41
N ARG A 48 -3.73 -1.36 -7.38
CA ARG A 48 -2.48 -1.53 -8.12
C ARG A 48 -1.73 -0.22 -8.20
N ILE A 49 -0.41 -0.28 -7.99
CA ILE A 49 0.48 0.86 -8.06
C ILE A 49 1.21 0.80 -9.40
N TRP A 50 0.96 1.79 -10.24
CA TRP A 50 1.80 2.06 -11.40
C TRP A 50 3.07 2.77 -10.95
N ARG A 51 4.23 2.18 -11.26
CA ARG A 51 5.53 2.83 -11.07
C ARG A 51 5.69 3.87 -12.17
N ILE A 52 5.53 5.15 -11.83
CA ILE A 52 5.52 6.25 -12.80
C ILE A 52 6.83 6.23 -13.61
N GLY A 53 6.70 6.36 -14.93
CA GLY A 53 7.82 6.30 -15.87
C GLY A 53 8.24 4.90 -16.30
N THR A 54 7.46 3.86 -16.00
CA THR A 54 7.73 2.47 -16.42
C THR A 54 6.45 1.77 -16.89
N ASP A 55 6.54 0.57 -17.44
CA ASP A 55 5.35 -0.25 -17.74
C ASP A 55 4.96 -1.20 -16.59
N ARG A 56 5.52 -0.98 -15.38
CA ARG A 56 5.38 -1.91 -14.26
C ARG A 56 4.20 -1.56 -13.35
N LEU A 57 3.35 -2.55 -13.11
CA LEU A 57 2.31 -2.54 -12.09
C LEU A 57 2.69 -3.44 -10.92
N LEU A 58 2.51 -2.92 -9.71
CA LEU A 58 2.56 -3.67 -8.47
C LEU A 58 1.12 -3.94 -8.01
N GLY A 59 0.82 -5.16 -7.59
CA GLY A 59 -0.48 -5.52 -7.03
C GLY A 59 -0.44 -5.51 -5.51
N VAL A 60 -1.31 -4.73 -4.87
CA VAL A 60 -1.38 -4.63 -3.40
C VAL A 60 -2.31 -5.71 -2.85
N THR A 61 -1.77 -6.63 -2.06
CA THR A 61 -2.48 -7.83 -1.57
C THR A 61 -1.94 -8.25 -0.20
N GLY A 62 -2.43 -9.37 0.33
CA GLY A 62 -1.84 -10.09 1.45
C GLY A 62 -0.68 -10.98 1.02
N ALA A 63 -0.16 -11.76 1.98
CA ALA A 63 1.00 -12.62 1.76
C ALA A 63 0.71 -13.71 0.74
N GLN A 64 -0.51 -14.27 0.74
CA GLN A 64 -0.96 -15.26 -0.23
C GLN A 64 -1.79 -14.65 -1.37
N PRO A 65 -1.81 -15.30 -2.55
CA PRO A 65 -2.68 -14.87 -3.64
C PRO A 65 -4.15 -14.85 -3.23
N GLY A 66 -4.88 -13.81 -3.60
CA GLY A 66 -6.32 -13.69 -3.30
C GLY A 66 -6.64 -13.03 -1.96
N GLU A 67 -5.65 -12.87 -1.07
CA GLU A 67 -5.85 -12.20 0.21
C GLU A 67 -6.06 -10.69 0.06
N ASP A 68 -6.78 -10.14 1.03
CA ASP A 68 -7.05 -8.71 1.16
C ASP A 68 -5.76 -7.87 1.24
N PRO A 69 -5.78 -6.65 0.72
CA PRO A 69 -4.61 -5.77 0.69
C PRO A 69 -4.12 -5.42 2.10
N ILE A 70 -2.83 -5.64 2.34
CA ILE A 70 -2.15 -5.12 3.52
C ILE A 70 -1.62 -3.73 3.18
N MET A 71 -2.24 -2.70 3.74
CA MET A 71 -1.88 -1.29 3.54
C MET A 71 -2.44 -0.40 4.67
N PRO A 72 -1.95 0.85 4.85
CA PRO A 72 -2.53 1.78 5.81
C PRO A 72 -4.02 2.03 5.58
N ASP A 73 -4.76 2.20 6.69
CA ASP A 73 -6.15 2.60 6.64
C ASP A 73 -6.31 3.94 5.89
N ASN A 74 -7.42 4.08 5.16
CA ASN A 74 -7.72 5.26 4.35
C ASN A 74 -6.66 5.57 3.26
N LEU A 75 -5.83 4.61 2.87
CA LEU A 75 -4.97 4.73 1.70
C LEU A 75 -5.73 4.42 0.40
N GLY A 76 -6.57 3.39 0.43
CA GLY A 76 -7.40 3.03 -0.72
C GLY A 76 -8.42 4.12 -1.04
N CYS A 77 -8.69 4.33 -2.32
CA CYS A 77 -9.78 5.17 -2.80
C CYS A 77 -10.84 4.33 -3.55
N ASP A 78 -11.96 4.95 -3.90
CA ASP A 78 -12.95 4.35 -4.79
C ASP A 78 -12.40 4.16 -6.22
N PHE A 79 -13.27 3.66 -7.11
CA PHE A 79 -12.90 3.43 -8.51
C PHE A 79 -12.70 4.71 -9.32
N ASP A 80 -13.08 5.87 -8.80
CA ASP A 80 -13.08 7.16 -9.48
C ASP A 80 -11.92 8.06 -9.10
N HIS A 81 -11.08 7.65 -8.16
CA HIS A 81 -9.93 8.43 -7.72
C HIS A 81 -8.61 7.67 -7.84
N ASP A 82 -7.55 8.44 -8.09
CA ASP A 82 -6.18 8.01 -8.08
C ASP A 82 -5.46 8.59 -6.86
N VAL A 83 -4.53 7.81 -6.29
CA VAL A 83 -3.61 8.28 -5.24
C VAL A 83 -2.20 8.34 -5.80
N TYR A 84 -1.63 9.54 -5.83
CA TYR A 84 -0.22 9.75 -6.13
C TYR A 84 0.54 9.91 -4.82
N ALA A 85 1.62 9.15 -4.66
CA ALA A 85 2.44 9.19 -3.45
C ALA A 85 3.83 8.58 -3.71
N ASP A 86 4.73 8.82 -2.76
CA ASP A 86 5.92 8.00 -2.56
C ASP A 86 5.54 6.83 -1.63
N PHE A 87 5.37 5.64 -2.18
CA PHE A 87 4.96 4.45 -1.43
C PHE A 87 6.16 3.65 -0.97
N GLU A 88 6.28 3.37 0.33
CA GLU A 88 7.15 2.30 0.80
C GLU A 88 6.40 0.97 0.68
N VAL A 89 6.95 0.03 -0.08
CA VAL A 89 6.32 -1.28 -0.36
C VAL A 89 7.25 -2.42 0.01
N CYS A 90 6.70 -3.53 0.50
CA CYS A 90 7.46 -4.75 0.76
C CYS A 90 7.02 -5.87 -0.22
N PRO A 91 7.96 -6.52 -0.92
CA PRO A 91 7.61 -7.50 -1.94
C PRO A 91 7.34 -8.89 -1.36
N PHE A 92 6.18 -9.49 -1.69
CA PHE A 92 5.90 -10.91 -1.43
C PHE A 92 6.42 -11.83 -2.53
N THR A 93 6.72 -11.27 -3.70
CA THR A 93 7.20 -12.01 -4.87
C THR A 93 8.39 -11.30 -5.49
N ALA A 94 9.30 -12.07 -6.08
CA ALA A 94 10.38 -11.51 -6.88
C ALA A 94 9.82 -10.83 -8.13
N GLU A 95 10.47 -9.77 -8.58
CA GLU A 95 10.12 -9.12 -9.83
C GLU A 95 10.39 -10.06 -11.02
N ARG A 96 9.42 -10.20 -11.92
CA ARG A 96 9.55 -11.00 -13.16
C ARG A 96 8.91 -10.27 -14.34
N PRO A 97 9.51 -10.28 -15.55
CA PRO A 97 8.87 -9.73 -16.74
C PRO A 97 7.50 -10.37 -17.00
N GLY A 98 6.51 -9.55 -17.39
CA GLY A 98 5.14 -10.02 -17.70
C GLY A 98 4.28 -10.47 -16.51
N VAL A 99 4.83 -10.53 -15.29
CA VAL A 99 4.09 -10.91 -14.08
C VAL A 99 3.92 -9.70 -13.17
N MET A 100 2.69 -9.47 -12.70
CA MET A 100 2.42 -8.44 -11.69
C MET A 100 3.05 -8.84 -10.36
N GLN A 101 3.98 -8.02 -9.88
CA GLN A 101 4.63 -8.27 -8.59
C GLN A 101 3.65 -7.97 -7.46
N ARG A 102 3.49 -8.93 -6.54
CA ARG A 102 2.67 -8.78 -5.33
C ARG A 102 3.46 -8.09 -4.23
N VAL A 103 2.86 -7.05 -3.67
CA VAL A 103 3.42 -6.25 -2.59
C VAL A 103 2.35 -5.95 -1.54
N CYS A 104 2.79 -5.50 -0.37
CA CYS A 104 1.96 -4.75 0.55
C CYS A 104 2.50 -3.31 0.66
N VAL A 105 1.71 -2.39 1.21
CA VAL A 105 2.13 -0.99 1.43
C VAL A 105 2.41 -0.76 2.91
N VAL A 106 3.59 -0.22 3.21
CA VAL A 106 4.00 0.16 4.56
C VAL A 106 3.51 1.57 4.88
N SER A 107 3.75 2.50 3.95
CA SER A 107 3.44 3.92 4.11
C SER A 107 3.27 4.59 2.75
N ALA A 108 2.66 5.77 2.75
CA ALA A 108 2.51 6.62 1.58
C ALA A 108 2.78 8.08 1.97
N GLU A 109 3.87 8.64 1.47
CA GLU A 109 4.26 10.03 1.73
C GLU A 109 3.91 10.93 0.54
N LYS A 110 3.76 12.23 0.79
CA LYS A 110 3.41 13.24 -0.23
C LYS A 110 2.13 12.88 -1.00
N ARG A 111 1.16 12.32 -0.27
CA ARG A 111 -0.10 11.80 -0.82
C ARG A 111 -0.94 12.93 -1.44
N VAL A 112 -1.33 12.74 -2.70
CA VAL A 112 -2.29 13.58 -3.44
C VAL A 112 -3.40 12.68 -4.00
N ILE A 113 -4.65 13.03 -3.75
CA ILE A 113 -5.82 12.32 -4.28
C ILE A 113 -6.38 13.14 -5.44
N VAL A 114 -6.60 12.48 -6.59
CA VAL A 114 -7.09 13.13 -7.81
C VAL A 114 -8.32 12.38 -8.30
N GLN A 115 -9.44 13.08 -8.46
CA GLN A 115 -10.61 12.53 -9.14
C GLN A 115 -10.27 12.36 -10.63
N ARG A 116 -10.59 11.19 -11.18
CA ARG A 116 -10.52 10.97 -12.62
C ARG A 116 -11.56 11.88 -13.26
N THR A 117 -11.10 12.86 -14.03
CA THR A 117 -11.98 13.41 -15.06
C THR A 117 -12.22 12.29 -16.07
N GLU A 118 -13.43 12.19 -16.64
CA GLU A 118 -13.69 11.20 -17.68
C GLU A 118 -12.69 11.42 -18.81
N ASP A 119 -11.62 10.64 -18.83
CA ASP A 119 -10.70 10.57 -19.95
C ASP A 119 -11.58 10.14 -21.12
N LYS A 120 -11.84 11.04 -22.08
CA LYS A 120 -12.32 10.64 -23.39
C LYS A 120 -11.32 9.61 -23.89
N VAL A 121 -11.66 8.34 -23.73
CA VAL A 121 -10.92 7.21 -24.27
C VAL A 121 -11.00 7.38 -25.77
N THR A 122 -10.05 8.12 -26.33
CA THR A 122 -9.71 7.97 -27.74
C THR A 122 -9.01 6.63 -27.76
N ALA A 123 -9.81 5.57 -27.88
CA ALA A 123 -9.34 4.23 -28.10
C ALA A 123 -8.33 4.33 -29.25
N GLY A 124 -7.06 4.05 -28.93
CA GLY A 124 -6.03 3.95 -29.95
C GLY A 124 -6.50 2.92 -30.97
N GLU A 125 -6.78 3.43 -32.17
CA GLU A 125 -6.97 2.69 -33.41
C GLU A 125 -6.02 1.49 -33.44
N LYS A 126 -6.60 0.28 -33.37
CA LYS A 126 -5.85 -0.97 -33.58
C LYS A 126 -5.28 -0.96 -35.00
N ARG A 127 -3.97 -1.18 -35.13
CA ARG A 127 -3.37 -1.71 -36.36
C ARG A 127 -3.36 -3.24 -36.30
#